data_AF-A0A7J8IRA3-F1
#
_entry.id   AF-A0A7J8IRA3-F1
#
_cell.length_a   1.000
_cell.length_b   1.000
_cell.length_c   1.000
_cell.angle_alpha   90.00
_cell.angle_beta   90.00
_cell.angle_gamma   90.00
#
_symmetry.space_group_name_H-M   'P 1'
#
loop_
_entity.id
_entity.type
_entity.pdbx_description
1 polymer ?
#
loop_
_entity_poly.entity_id
_entity_poly.type
_entity_poly.pdbx_seq_one_letter_code
_entity_poly.pdbx_strand_id
1 'polypeptide(L)'
;MRSTAVCRRCSKVCEMRKNQQRRLLGRKELILSGTLNPIKDLYLGKLALTKFPKSPETWIHRRWVLQQLIQETSLPSFVTKGNLGTIPAERKQRVIQEEMEVCGEAAGRYPSNYNAWSHRIWVLQHLAKLDVKILLDELSSTKHWASMHVSDHSGFHYRQFLLKSLISQTVKDISVLEQNPLRSEPALVLPKDEEAAPSTEEPRINIPHLLEEEVEFSTDLIDSYPGHETLWCHRAFLAEFT
;
A
#
# COMPACT_ATOMS: atom_id res chain seq x y z
N MET A 1 30.44 13.30 34.75
CA MET A 1 30.45 14.14 33.53
C MET A 1 29.67 13.57 32.32
N ARG A 2 29.31 12.28 32.25
CA ARG A 2 28.53 11.72 31.11
C ARG A 2 27.02 12.07 31.10
N SER A 3 26.42 12.39 32.25
CA SER A 3 24.97 12.58 32.39
C SER A 3 24.43 13.90 31.78
N THR A 4 25.19 15.00 31.86
CA THR A 4 24.77 16.31 31.35
C THR A 4 24.79 16.41 29.81
N ALA A 5 25.68 15.66 29.14
CA ALA A 5 25.78 15.63 27.68
C ALA A 5 24.60 14.88 27.02
N VAL A 6 24.14 13.78 27.64
CA VAL A 6 22.97 13.00 27.18
C VAL A 6 21.70 13.84 27.32
N CYS A 7 21.53 14.53 28.45
CA CYS A 7 20.39 15.42 28.70
C CYS A 7 20.31 16.58 27.68
N ARG A 8 21.45 17.24 27.38
CA ARG A 8 21.50 18.31 26.37
C ARG A 8 21.21 17.80 24.94
N ARG A 9 21.63 16.58 24.60
CA ARG A 9 21.34 15.96 23.30
C ARG A 9 19.86 15.61 23.15
N CYS A 10 19.23 15.07 24.19
CA CYS A 10 17.79 14.82 24.22
C CYS A 10 16.96 16.12 24.10
N SER A 11 17.37 17.18 24.80
CA SER A 11 16.70 18.50 24.72
C SER A 11 16.75 19.08 23.30
N LYS A 12 17.91 19.06 22.64
CA LYS A 12 18.06 19.51 21.24
C LYS A 12 17.22 18.69 20.24
N VAL A 13 17.19 17.37 20.39
CA VAL A 13 16.39 16.49 19.52
C VAL A 13 14.89 16.77 19.68
N CYS A 14 14.43 16.98 20.92
CA CYS A 14 13.04 17.34 21.21
C CYS A 14 12.66 18.70 20.58
N GLU A 15 13.55 19.70 20.70
CA GLU A 15 13.34 21.02 20.10
C GLU A 15 13.31 20.97 18.57
N MET A 16 14.20 20.19 17.94
CA MET A 16 14.16 19.99 16.49
C MET A 16 12.86 19.33 16.02
N ARG A 17 12.32 18.35 16.75
CA ARG A 17 11.02 17.74 16.43
C ARG A 17 9.87 18.75 16.54
N LYS A 18 9.83 19.55 17.61
CA LYS A 18 8.84 20.63 17.77
C LYS A 18 8.92 21.66 16.65
N ASN A 19 10.13 22.00 16.21
CA ASN A 19 10.33 22.90 15.07
C ASN A 19 9.87 22.29 13.76
N GLN A 20 10.14 21.00 13.53
CA GLN A 20 9.66 20.29 12.35
C GLN A 20 8.13 20.23 12.32
N GLN A 21 7.49 19.91 13.45
CA GLN A 21 6.04 19.86 13.54
C GLN A 21 5.37 21.22 13.28
N ARG A 22 5.94 22.31 13.81
CA ARG A 22 5.48 23.68 13.50
C ARG A 22 5.61 24.03 12.01
N ARG A 23 6.74 23.66 11.39
CA ARG A 23 6.94 23.87 9.94
C ARG A 23 5.89 23.12 9.12
N LEU A 24 5.63 21.86 9.45
CA LEU A 24 4.63 21.05 8.75
C LEU A 24 3.23 21.63 8.93
N LEU A 25 2.88 22.15 10.12
CA LEU A 25 1.60 22.83 10.34
C LEU A 25 1.40 24.04 9.41
N GLY A 26 2.38 24.94 9.33
CA GLY A 26 2.31 26.09 8.41
C GLY A 26 2.17 25.65 6.93
N ARG A 27 2.77 24.52 6.55
CA ARG A 27 2.60 23.97 5.20
C ARG A 27 1.18 23.46 4.94
N LYS A 28 0.51 22.89 5.95
CA LYS A 28 -0.91 22.51 5.84
C LYS A 28 -1.79 23.73 5.58
N GLU A 29 -1.57 24.83 6.30
CA GLU A 29 -2.30 26.09 6.10
C GLU A 29 -2.09 26.66 4.69
N LEU A 30 -0.86 26.61 4.17
CA LEU A 30 -0.56 27.04 2.81
C LEU A 30 -1.20 26.15 1.73
N ILE A 31 -1.33 24.85 1.99
CA ILE A 31 -2.04 23.93 1.09
C ILE A 31 -3.54 24.24 1.09
N LEU A 32 -4.15 24.38 2.28
CA LEU A 32 -5.58 24.67 2.40
C LEU A 32 -5.98 26.01 1.79
N SER A 33 -5.08 27.00 1.83
CA SER A 33 -5.30 28.30 1.17
C SER A 33 -5.02 28.30 -0.34
N GLY A 34 -4.61 27.17 -0.92
CA GLY A 34 -4.25 27.05 -2.34
C GLY A 34 -2.91 27.68 -2.72
N THR A 35 -2.17 28.24 -1.77
CA THR A 35 -0.87 28.91 -2.01
C THR A 35 0.24 27.89 -2.33
N LEU A 36 0.17 26.71 -1.70
CA LEU A 36 1.16 25.64 -1.87
C LEU A 36 0.54 24.44 -2.60
N ASN A 37 1.15 24.05 -3.72
CA ASN A 37 0.73 22.86 -4.46
C ASN A 37 1.03 21.57 -3.67
N PRO A 38 0.03 20.69 -3.41
CA PRO A 38 0.22 19.44 -2.67
C PRO A 38 1.27 18.48 -3.27
N ILE A 39 1.38 18.40 -4.60
CA ILE A 39 2.35 17.51 -5.26
C ILE A 39 3.79 18.00 -5.02
N LYS A 40 4.02 19.31 -5.07
CA LYS A 40 5.33 19.90 -4.73
C LYS A 40 5.67 19.65 -3.26
N ASP A 41 4.66 19.64 -2.39
CA ASP A 41 4.82 19.34 -0.98
C ASP A 41 5.22 17.87 -0.72
N LEU A 42 4.57 16.92 -1.43
CA LEU A 42 4.96 15.50 -1.42
C LEU A 42 6.40 15.31 -1.90
N TYR A 43 6.83 16.04 -2.94
CA TYR A 43 8.21 15.97 -3.42
C TYR A 43 9.21 16.44 -2.35
N LEU A 44 8.93 17.54 -1.63
CA LEU A 44 9.76 17.96 -0.51
C LEU A 44 9.83 16.88 0.58
N GLY A 45 8.70 16.23 0.89
CA GLY A 45 8.65 15.11 1.81
C GLY A 45 9.54 13.93 1.36
N LYS A 46 9.53 13.59 0.06
CA LYS A 46 10.42 12.57 -0.53
C LYS A 46 11.88 12.92 -0.27
N LEU A 47 12.28 14.16 -0.55
CA LEU A 47 13.65 14.63 -0.28
C LEU A 47 14.01 14.54 1.21
N ALA A 48 13.10 14.92 2.10
CA ALA A 48 13.33 14.81 3.55
C ALA A 48 13.55 13.36 4.00
N LEU A 49 12.80 12.40 3.45
CA LEU A 49 12.94 10.98 3.75
C LEU A 49 14.27 10.38 3.29
N THR A 50 14.95 10.99 2.29
CA THR A 50 16.32 10.56 1.92
C THR A 50 17.34 10.79 3.03
N LYS A 51 17.08 11.74 3.94
CA LYS A 51 17.95 12.06 5.10
C LYS A 51 17.38 11.52 6.41
N PHE A 52 16.06 11.52 6.56
CA PHE A 52 15.38 11.11 7.79
C PHE A 52 14.28 10.06 7.48
N PRO A 53 14.65 8.85 7.03
CA PRO A 53 13.70 7.84 6.53
C PRO A 53 12.71 7.36 7.60
N LYS A 54 13.04 7.52 8.88
CA LYS A 54 12.18 7.14 10.01
C LYS A 54 11.33 8.28 10.57
N SER A 55 11.38 9.51 10.06
CA SER A 55 10.68 10.66 10.65
C SER A 55 9.16 10.43 10.68
N PRO A 56 8.54 10.19 11.85
CA PRO A 56 7.10 9.95 11.94
C PRO A 56 6.30 11.16 11.46
N GLU A 57 6.79 12.37 11.76
CA GLU A 57 6.13 13.62 11.39
C GLU A 57 6.03 13.77 9.88
N THR A 58 7.07 13.36 9.15
CA THR A 58 7.10 13.41 7.68
C THR A 58 6.06 12.45 7.08
N TRP A 59 5.97 11.22 7.59
CA TRP A 59 4.98 10.24 7.14
C TRP A 59 3.54 10.63 7.50
N ILE A 60 3.31 11.16 8.72
CA ILE A 60 2.00 11.67 9.14
C ILE A 60 1.56 12.83 8.25
N HIS A 61 2.48 13.75 7.95
CA HIS A 61 2.19 14.86 7.05
C HIS A 61 1.90 14.37 5.63
N ARG A 62 2.72 13.44 5.11
CA ARG A 62 2.52 12.83 3.79
C ARG A 62 1.12 12.21 3.65
N ARG A 63 0.66 11.44 4.65
CA ARG A 63 -0.71 10.88 4.68
C ARG A 63 -1.78 11.97 4.64
N TRP A 64 -1.61 13.04 5.41
CA TRP A 64 -2.54 14.17 5.41
C TRP A 64 -2.64 14.82 4.02
N VAL A 65 -1.51 15.04 3.35
CA VAL A 65 -1.48 15.64 1.99
C VAL A 65 -2.17 14.72 0.98
N LEU A 66 -1.91 13.41 1.04
CA LEU A 66 -2.56 12.43 0.17
C LEU A 66 -4.08 12.39 0.40
N GLN A 67 -4.56 12.56 1.64
CA GLN A 67 -5.99 12.67 1.92
C GLN A 67 -6.61 13.89 1.25
N GLN A 68 -5.93 15.04 1.22
CA GLN A 68 -6.42 16.23 0.52
C GLN A 68 -6.59 15.97 -0.98
N LEU A 69 -5.58 15.34 -1.61
CA LEU A 69 -5.62 14.99 -3.03
C LEU A 69 -6.78 14.03 -3.39
N ILE A 70 -7.11 13.09 -2.50
CA ILE A 70 -8.24 12.18 -2.68
C ILE A 70 -9.57 12.95 -2.62
N GLN A 71 -9.72 13.85 -1.63
CA GLN A 71 -10.94 14.62 -1.42
C GLN A 71 -11.20 15.59 -2.58
N GLU A 72 -10.16 16.28 -3.06
CA GLU A 72 -10.25 17.17 -4.23
C GLU A 72 -10.72 16.43 -5.48
N THR A 73 -10.30 15.17 -5.66
CA THR A 73 -10.69 14.35 -6.82
C THR A 73 -12.15 13.87 -6.73
N SER A 74 -12.74 13.83 -5.53
CA SER A 74 -14.12 13.36 -5.30
C SER A 74 -15.20 14.45 -5.43
N LEU A 75 -14.81 15.73 -5.48
CA LEU A 75 -15.74 16.84 -5.68
C LEU A 75 -16.13 16.95 -7.16
N PRO A 76 -17.44 17.00 -7.51
CA PRO A 76 -17.87 17.27 -8.87
C PRO A 76 -17.37 18.66 -9.26
N SER A 77 -16.38 18.73 -10.13
CA SER A 77 -15.87 20.01 -10.62
C SER A 77 -16.97 20.68 -11.44
N PHE A 78 -17.66 21.67 -10.87
CA PHE A 78 -18.54 22.54 -11.63
C PHE A 78 -17.63 23.35 -12.58
N VAL A 79 -17.77 23.07 -13.88
CA VAL A 79 -17.10 23.73 -15.03
C VAL A 79 -15.65 23.30 -15.27
N THR A 80 -15.44 22.41 -16.25
CA THR A 80 -14.75 22.73 -17.52
C THR A 80 -15.14 21.65 -18.54
N LYS A 81 -15.87 22.06 -19.59
CA LYS A 81 -16.16 21.21 -20.76
C LYS A 81 -14.83 20.85 -21.43
N GLY A 82 -14.61 19.56 -21.64
CA GLY A 82 -13.59 19.04 -22.57
C GLY A 82 -12.36 18.45 -21.90
N ASN A 83 -12.49 17.26 -21.29
CA ASN A 83 -11.66 16.09 -21.64
C ASN A 83 -12.13 14.86 -20.85
N LEU A 84 -12.09 13.73 -21.54
CA LEU A 84 -12.61 12.40 -21.23
C LEU A 84 -12.35 11.92 -19.79
N GLY A 85 -13.27 11.15 -19.21
CA GLY A 85 -13.28 10.66 -17.81
C GLY A 85 -12.13 9.73 -17.37
N THR A 86 -10.99 9.74 -18.05
CA THR A 86 -9.78 8.92 -17.79
C THR A 86 -8.74 9.61 -16.90
N ILE A 87 -8.75 10.94 -16.80
CA ILE A 87 -7.70 11.74 -16.12
C ILE A 87 -7.58 11.46 -14.59
N PRO A 88 -8.68 11.25 -13.82
CA PRO A 88 -8.59 11.04 -12.37
C PRO A 88 -7.99 9.69 -11.97
N ALA A 89 -8.33 8.62 -12.69
CA ALA A 89 -7.88 7.26 -12.40
C ALA A 89 -6.38 7.10 -12.69
N GLU A 90 -5.90 7.62 -13.82
CA GLU A 90 -4.47 7.62 -14.13
C GLU A 90 -3.67 8.45 -13.12
N ARG A 91 -4.19 9.62 -12.73
CA ARG A 91 -3.52 10.46 -11.72
C ARG A 91 -3.42 9.71 -10.39
N LYS A 92 -4.47 9.02 -9.97
CA LYS A 92 -4.49 8.19 -8.77
C LYS A 92 -3.45 7.07 -8.86
N GLN A 93 -3.38 6.37 -9.99
CA GLN A 93 -2.40 5.29 -10.20
C GLN A 93 -0.96 5.82 -10.14
N ARG A 94 -0.67 6.97 -10.76
CA ARG A 94 0.65 7.61 -10.68
C ARG A 94 1.05 7.97 -9.26
N VAL A 95 0.10 8.50 -8.46
CA VAL A 95 0.36 8.80 -7.06
C VAL A 95 0.66 7.52 -6.27
N ILE A 96 -0.13 6.46 -6.44
CA ILE A 96 0.12 5.18 -5.76
C ILE A 96 1.52 4.65 -6.11
N GLN A 97 1.89 4.65 -7.39
CA GLN A 97 3.20 4.19 -7.84
C GLN A 97 4.35 4.98 -7.19
N GLU A 98 4.26 6.31 -7.21
CA GLU A 98 5.24 7.18 -6.55
C GLU A 98 5.33 6.90 -5.04
N GLU A 99 4.20 6.65 -4.37
CA GLU A 99 4.21 6.29 -2.95
C GLU A 99 4.90 4.95 -2.69
N MET A 100 4.72 3.94 -3.56
CA MET A 100 5.40 2.66 -3.43
C MET A 100 6.91 2.80 -3.58
N GLU A 101 7.36 3.62 -4.54
CA GLU A 101 8.77 3.94 -4.75
C GLU A 101 9.38 4.63 -3.53
N VAL A 102 8.72 5.66 -2.99
CA VAL A 102 9.18 6.36 -1.79
C VAL A 102 9.26 5.44 -0.57
N CYS A 103 8.32 4.49 -0.43
CA CYS A 103 8.37 3.49 0.62
C CYS A 103 9.56 2.54 0.47
N GLY A 104 9.77 1.98 -0.74
CA GLY A 104 10.88 1.08 -1.02
C GLY A 104 12.24 1.76 -0.80
N GLU A 105 12.37 2.99 -1.30
CA GLU A 105 13.51 3.85 -1.06
C GLU A 105 13.79 4.08 0.44
N ALA A 106 12.77 4.39 1.23
CA ALA A 106 12.92 4.64 2.66
C ALA A 106 13.19 3.35 3.47
N ALA A 107 12.65 2.21 3.04
CA ALA A 107 12.96 0.91 3.62
C ALA A 107 14.41 0.48 3.33
N GLY A 108 14.96 0.83 2.15
CA GLY A 108 16.33 0.45 1.77
C GLY A 108 17.41 1.21 2.53
N ARG A 109 17.05 2.38 3.07
CA ARG A 109 17.95 3.22 3.87
C ARG A 109 17.99 2.82 5.34
N TYR A 110 17.02 2.05 5.82
CA TYR A 110 16.97 1.63 7.22
C TYR A 110 16.29 0.27 7.37
N PRO A 111 16.98 -0.76 7.91
CA PRO A 111 16.41 -2.10 8.04
C PRO A 111 15.16 -2.08 8.92
N SER A 112 14.11 -2.75 8.49
CA SER A 112 12.82 -2.80 9.20
C SER A 112 12.26 -1.42 9.54
N ASN A 113 12.19 -0.56 8.52
CA ASN A 113 11.54 0.73 8.63
C ASN A 113 10.01 0.57 8.72
N TYR A 114 9.51 0.33 9.93
CA TYR A 114 8.08 0.18 10.21
C TYR A 114 7.24 1.36 9.69
N ASN A 115 7.76 2.59 9.73
CA ASN A 115 7.02 3.77 9.27
C ASN A 115 6.81 3.75 7.74
N ALA A 116 7.78 3.27 6.98
CA ALA A 116 7.66 3.14 5.53
C ALA A 116 6.65 2.03 5.16
N TRP A 117 6.80 0.85 5.78
CA TRP A 117 5.90 -0.28 5.52
C TRP A 117 4.46 -0.02 5.98
N SER A 118 4.26 0.60 7.15
CA SER A 118 2.91 0.99 7.61
C SER A 118 2.28 2.10 6.75
N HIS A 119 3.09 3.02 6.20
CA HIS A 119 2.59 3.97 5.20
C HIS A 119 2.17 3.26 3.91
N ARG A 120 2.94 2.28 3.44
CA ARG A 120 2.60 1.46 2.27
C ARG A 120 1.25 0.74 2.43
N ILE A 121 1.01 0.14 3.60
CA ILE A 121 -0.31 -0.43 3.99
C ILE A 121 -1.41 0.64 3.92
N TRP A 122 -1.15 1.81 4.51
CA TRP A 122 -2.12 2.91 4.53
C TRP A 122 -2.50 3.35 3.11
N VAL A 123 -1.52 3.44 2.20
CA VAL A 123 -1.75 3.76 0.78
C VAL A 123 -2.66 2.73 0.12
N LEU A 124 -2.42 1.43 0.34
CA LEU A 124 -3.28 0.38 -0.20
C LEU A 124 -4.72 0.46 0.33
N GLN A 125 -4.90 0.71 1.62
CA GLN A 125 -6.22 0.82 2.24
C GLN A 125 -6.99 2.06 1.77
N HIS A 126 -6.32 3.21 1.67
CA HIS A 126 -7.01 4.50 1.51
C HIS A 126 -7.01 5.00 0.07
N LEU A 127 -5.91 4.80 -0.66
CA LEU A 127 -5.79 5.20 -2.06
C LEU A 127 -6.21 4.03 -2.95
N ALA A 128 -5.50 2.90 -2.89
CA ALA A 128 -5.80 1.77 -3.78
C ALA A 128 -7.15 1.09 -3.47
N LYS A 129 -7.73 1.31 -2.29
CA LYS A 129 -8.99 0.69 -1.83
C LYS A 129 -8.93 -0.83 -1.84
N LEU A 130 -7.76 -1.41 -1.56
CA LEU A 130 -7.52 -2.85 -1.62
C LEU A 130 -7.89 -3.45 -2.98
N ASP A 131 -7.61 -2.70 -4.05
CA ASP A 131 -7.72 -3.19 -5.41
C ASP A 131 -6.88 -4.46 -5.59
N VAL A 132 -7.54 -5.50 -6.07
CA VAL A 132 -7.01 -6.85 -6.16
C VAL A 132 -5.78 -6.92 -7.06
N LYS A 133 -5.82 -6.22 -8.21
CA LYS A 133 -4.70 -6.20 -9.16
C LYS A 133 -3.47 -5.56 -8.51
N ILE A 134 -3.66 -4.42 -7.82
CA ILE A 134 -2.56 -3.74 -7.12
C ILE A 134 -1.98 -4.63 -6.00
N LEU A 135 -2.82 -5.37 -5.27
CA LEU A 135 -2.34 -6.29 -4.23
C LEU A 135 -1.47 -7.41 -4.80
N LEU A 136 -1.86 -8.00 -5.93
CA LEU A 136 -1.07 -9.02 -6.63
C LEU A 136 0.26 -8.46 -7.16
N ASP A 137 0.23 -7.29 -7.81
CA ASP A 137 1.41 -6.60 -8.31
C ASP A 137 2.40 -6.30 -7.17
N GLU A 138 1.89 -5.92 -5.99
CA GLU A 138 2.69 -5.67 -4.79
C GLU A 138 3.29 -6.95 -4.19
N LEU A 139 2.53 -8.05 -4.16
CA LEU A 139 3.03 -9.33 -3.65
C LEU A 139 4.15 -9.86 -4.55
N SER A 140 4.00 -9.75 -5.86
CA SER A 140 5.02 -10.13 -6.85
C SER A 140 6.26 -9.23 -6.74
N SER A 141 6.10 -7.90 -6.79
CA SER A 141 7.23 -6.96 -6.78
C SER A 141 8.04 -6.98 -5.48
N THR A 142 7.43 -7.36 -4.35
CA THR A 142 8.13 -7.46 -3.07
C THR A 142 8.82 -8.81 -2.83
N LYS A 143 8.69 -9.79 -3.74
CA LYS A 143 9.34 -11.11 -3.62
C LYS A 143 10.87 -11.00 -3.62
N HIS A 144 11.43 -10.21 -4.54
CA HIS A 144 12.87 -9.94 -4.58
C HIS A 144 13.36 -9.17 -3.34
N TRP A 145 12.54 -8.27 -2.79
CA TRP A 145 12.90 -7.58 -1.55
C TRP A 145 13.07 -8.56 -0.40
N ALA A 146 12.09 -9.46 -0.23
CA ALA A 146 12.07 -10.45 0.84
C ALA A 146 13.26 -11.42 0.78
N SER A 147 13.68 -11.82 -0.43
CA SER A 147 14.87 -12.68 -0.59
C SER A 147 16.18 -11.99 -0.24
N MET A 148 16.28 -10.66 -0.43
CA MET A 148 17.46 -9.87 -0.08
C MET A 148 17.47 -9.39 1.38
N HIS A 149 16.30 -9.32 2.03
CA HIS A 149 16.12 -8.77 3.37
C HIS A 149 15.41 -9.76 4.30
N VAL A 150 15.98 -10.96 4.45
CA VAL A 150 15.38 -12.08 5.20
C VAL A 150 15.09 -11.81 6.68
N SER A 151 15.73 -10.79 7.29
CA SER A 151 15.46 -10.36 8.67
C SER A 151 14.45 -9.22 8.78
N ASP A 152 13.87 -8.76 7.67
CA ASP A 152 12.96 -7.61 7.69
C ASP A 152 11.55 -8.01 8.14
N HIS A 153 11.35 -8.10 9.46
CA HIS A 153 10.04 -8.39 10.04
C HIS A 153 8.94 -7.41 9.63
N SER A 154 9.28 -6.13 9.38
CA SER A 154 8.29 -5.15 8.90
C SER A 154 7.89 -5.42 7.45
N GLY A 155 8.84 -5.83 6.60
CA GLY A 155 8.59 -6.25 5.22
C GLY A 155 7.78 -7.54 5.14
N PHE A 156 8.10 -8.56 5.95
CA PHE A 156 7.30 -9.78 6.01
C PHE A 156 5.90 -9.53 6.56
N HIS A 157 5.74 -8.65 7.57
CA HIS A 157 4.41 -8.23 8.01
C HIS A 157 3.59 -7.55 6.90
N TYR A 158 4.24 -6.77 6.02
CA TYR A 158 3.59 -6.22 4.84
C TYR A 158 3.07 -7.33 3.90
N ARG A 159 3.88 -8.36 3.64
CA ARG A 159 3.45 -9.51 2.83
C ARG A 159 2.27 -10.24 3.45
N GLN A 160 2.28 -10.46 4.78
CA GLN A 160 1.14 -11.04 5.50
C GLN A 160 -0.14 -10.21 5.34
N PHE A 161 -0.02 -8.88 5.38
CA PHE A 161 -1.15 -7.97 5.13
C PHE A 161 -1.71 -8.12 3.71
N LEU A 162 -0.85 -8.26 2.69
CA LEU A 162 -1.27 -8.46 1.30
C LEU A 162 -2.09 -9.75 1.16
N LEU A 163 -1.58 -10.86 1.68
CA LEU A 163 -2.24 -12.18 1.65
C LEU A 163 -3.61 -12.14 2.34
N LYS A 164 -3.66 -11.60 3.56
CA LYS A 164 -4.92 -11.41 4.30
C LYS A 164 -5.93 -10.58 3.53
N SER A 165 -5.46 -9.52 2.87
CA SER A 165 -6.32 -8.63 2.08
C SER A 165 -6.88 -9.36 0.86
N LEU A 166 -6.05 -10.12 0.13
CA LEU A 166 -6.48 -10.94 -1.01
C LEU A 166 -7.53 -11.97 -0.60
N ILE A 167 -7.27 -12.74 0.47
CA ILE A 167 -8.23 -13.71 1.03
C ILE A 167 -9.56 -13.02 1.37
N SER A 168 -9.51 -11.88 2.06
CA SER A 168 -10.73 -11.15 2.45
C SER A 168 -11.52 -10.63 1.25
N GLN A 169 -10.88 -10.21 0.17
CA GLN A 169 -11.57 -9.73 -1.03
C GLN A 169 -12.24 -10.90 -1.77
N THR A 170 -11.58 -12.06 -1.88
CA THR A 170 -12.18 -13.26 -2.50
C THR A 170 -13.43 -13.74 -1.75
N VAL A 171 -13.42 -13.72 -0.41
CA VAL A 171 -14.61 -14.10 0.39
C VAL A 171 -15.78 -13.14 0.15
N LYS A 172 -15.50 -11.83 0.02
CA LYS A 172 -16.55 -10.84 -0.26
C LYS A 172 -17.18 -11.09 -1.63
N ASP A 173 -16.37 -11.35 -2.65
CA ASP A 173 -16.85 -11.60 -4.01
C ASP A 173 -17.78 -12.81 -4.05
N ILE A 174 -17.44 -13.91 -3.34
CA ILE A 174 -18.31 -15.09 -3.21
C ILE A 174 -19.64 -14.73 -2.52
N SER A 175 -19.57 -14.03 -1.39
CA SER A 175 -20.78 -13.65 -0.63
C SER A 175 -21.74 -12.72 -1.38
N VAL A 176 -21.22 -11.83 -2.24
CA VAL A 176 -22.02 -10.93 -3.08
C VAL A 176 -22.68 -11.70 -4.22
N LEU A 177 -22.00 -12.70 -4.80
CA LEU A 177 -22.58 -13.58 -5.82
C LEU A 177 -23.70 -14.46 -5.25
N GLU A 178 -23.58 -14.93 -4.01
CA GLU A 178 -24.59 -15.77 -3.34
C GLU A 178 -25.83 -15.00 -2.86
N GLN A 179 -25.73 -13.68 -2.62
CA GLN A 179 -26.87 -12.85 -2.18
C GLN A 179 -27.74 -12.30 -3.31
N ASN A 180 -27.40 -12.57 -4.58
CA ASN A 180 -28.18 -12.11 -5.73
C ASN A 180 -28.87 -13.24 -6.55
N PRO A 181 -29.58 -14.22 -5.95
CA PRO A 181 -30.36 -15.20 -6.72
C PRO A 181 -31.81 -14.74 -6.85
N LEU A 182 -32.11 -13.77 -7.73
CA LEU A 182 -33.51 -13.50 -8.09
C LEU A 182 -33.70 -13.20 -9.58
N ARG A 183 -34.12 -14.29 -10.26
CA ARG A 183 -35.30 -14.38 -11.14
C ARG A 183 -34.97 -14.73 -12.59
N SER A 184 -35.15 -16.01 -12.94
CA SER A 184 -35.81 -16.45 -14.19
C SER A 184 -36.16 -17.94 -14.07
N GLU A 185 -37.44 -18.24 -13.88
CA GLU A 185 -38.02 -19.58 -14.09
C GLU A 185 -38.17 -19.87 -15.61
N PRO A 186 -38.39 -21.14 -16.01
CA PRO A 186 -38.10 -21.63 -17.36
C PRO A 186 -39.25 -21.47 -18.35
N ALA A 187 -38.94 -21.00 -19.57
CA ALA A 187 -39.84 -21.11 -20.73
C ALA A 187 -39.04 -21.38 -22.03
N LEU A 188 -39.00 -22.68 -22.38
CA LEU A 188 -38.94 -23.35 -23.70
C LEU A 188 -38.52 -22.59 -25.01
N VAL A 189 -37.45 -23.11 -25.66
CA VAL A 189 -37.32 -23.53 -27.10
C VAL A 189 -37.26 -22.40 -28.18
N LEU A 190 -36.33 -22.23 -29.16
CA LEU A 190 -35.37 -23.02 -29.98
C LEU A 190 -34.28 -22.04 -30.58
N PRO A 191 -33.27 -22.51 -31.36
CA PRO A 191 -31.93 -21.92 -31.44
C PRO A 191 -31.71 -21.03 -32.67
N LYS A 192 -30.79 -20.08 -32.54
CA LYS A 192 -30.13 -19.47 -33.70
C LYS A 192 -28.67 -19.17 -33.38
N ASP A 193 -27.84 -19.67 -34.27
CA ASP A 193 -26.38 -19.69 -34.25
C ASP A 193 -25.72 -18.29 -34.28
N GLU A 194 -24.45 -18.29 -33.82
CA GLU A 194 -23.39 -17.27 -34.03
C GLU A 194 -23.57 -15.94 -33.26
N GLU A 195 -22.65 -15.41 -32.46
CA GLU A 195 -21.20 -15.55 -32.30
C GLU A 195 -20.86 -15.53 -30.80
N ALA A 196 -20.03 -16.47 -30.34
CA ALA A 196 -19.49 -16.44 -28.99
C ALA A 196 -18.46 -15.31 -28.86
N ALA A 197 -18.91 -14.14 -28.40
CA ALA A 197 -18.00 -13.15 -27.82
C ALA A 197 -17.25 -13.84 -26.65
N PRO A 198 -15.92 -13.72 -26.56
CA PRO A 198 -15.21 -14.27 -25.42
C PRO A 198 -15.67 -13.44 -24.23
N SER A 199 -16.44 -14.06 -23.34
CA SER A 199 -16.56 -13.59 -21.97
C SER A 199 -15.15 -13.44 -21.46
N THR A 200 -14.68 -12.21 -21.29
CA THR A 200 -13.49 -11.91 -20.48
C THR A 200 -13.86 -12.29 -19.06
N GLU A 201 -13.78 -13.58 -18.76
CA GLU A 201 -13.74 -14.07 -17.40
C GLU A 201 -12.50 -13.44 -16.78
N GLU A 202 -12.69 -12.44 -15.93
CA GLU A 202 -11.60 -11.96 -15.09
C GLU A 202 -11.03 -13.17 -14.35
N PRO A 203 -9.71 -13.42 -14.45
CA PRO A 203 -9.11 -14.62 -13.90
C PRO A 203 -9.38 -14.65 -12.39
N ARG A 204 -10.24 -15.57 -11.96
CA ARG A 204 -10.51 -15.81 -10.54
C ARG A 204 -9.18 -16.17 -9.88
N ILE A 205 -8.81 -15.41 -8.85
CA ILE A 205 -7.55 -15.66 -8.14
C ILE A 205 -7.63 -17.03 -7.47
N ASN A 206 -6.64 -17.88 -7.74
CA ASN A 206 -6.46 -19.13 -7.03
C ASN A 206 -5.68 -18.86 -5.73
N ILE A 207 -6.42 -18.51 -4.67
CA ILE A 207 -5.86 -18.21 -3.35
C ILE A 207 -5.07 -19.40 -2.76
N PRO A 208 -5.56 -20.66 -2.79
CA PRO A 208 -4.78 -21.81 -2.34
C PRO A 208 -3.41 -21.91 -3.02
N HIS A 209 -3.38 -21.79 -4.35
CA HIS A 209 -2.13 -21.85 -5.11
C HIS A 209 -1.15 -20.74 -4.72
N LEU A 210 -1.65 -19.53 -4.48
CA LEU A 210 -0.83 -18.40 -4.07
C LEU A 210 -0.25 -18.58 -2.65
N LEU A 211 -0.99 -19.23 -1.74
CA LEU A 211 -0.48 -19.59 -0.41
C LEU A 211 0.57 -20.71 -0.50
N GLU A 212 0.35 -21.71 -1.34
CA GLU A 212 1.34 -22.77 -1.61
C GLU A 212 2.65 -22.17 -2.14
N GLU A 213 2.59 -21.27 -3.12
CA GLU A 213 3.76 -20.57 -3.66
C GLU A 213 4.51 -19.77 -2.58
N GLU A 214 3.77 -19.10 -1.68
CA GLU A 214 4.38 -18.33 -0.59
C GLU A 214 5.04 -19.24 0.46
N VAL A 215 4.45 -20.41 0.74
CA VAL A 215 5.02 -21.42 1.65
C VAL A 215 6.29 -22.03 1.07
N GLU A 216 6.29 -22.36 -0.24
CA GLU A 216 7.47 -22.84 -0.95
C GLU A 216 8.58 -21.78 -0.92
N PHE A 217 8.25 -20.54 -1.31
CA PHE A 217 9.18 -19.42 -1.25
C PHE A 217 9.79 -19.20 0.15
N SER A 218 8.95 -19.28 1.19
CA SER A 218 9.42 -19.14 2.58
C SER A 218 10.32 -20.29 3.00
N THR A 219 10.05 -21.51 2.50
CA THR A 219 10.85 -22.71 2.78
C THR A 219 12.23 -22.59 2.13
N ASP A 220 12.29 -22.19 0.85
CA ASP A 220 13.56 -21.95 0.14
C ASP A 220 14.44 -20.92 0.85
N LEU A 221 13.83 -19.84 1.37
CA LEU A 221 14.56 -18.84 2.13
C LEU A 221 15.07 -19.36 3.47
N ILE A 222 14.30 -20.19 4.18
CA ILE A 222 14.74 -20.80 5.44
C ILE A 222 15.92 -21.74 5.21
N ASP A 223 15.86 -22.54 4.14
CA ASP A 223 16.92 -23.49 3.79
C ASP A 223 18.18 -22.77 3.32
N SER A 224 18.04 -21.68 2.54
CA SER A 224 19.15 -20.86 2.07
C SER A 224 19.78 -19.99 3.17
N TYR A 225 18.95 -19.50 4.10
CA TYR A 225 19.34 -18.56 5.16
C TYR A 225 18.82 -19.04 6.53
N PRO A 226 19.44 -20.09 7.11
CA PRO A 226 19.01 -20.63 8.39
C PRO A 226 19.31 -19.65 9.54
N GLY A 227 18.53 -19.75 10.62
CA GLY A 227 18.71 -18.95 11.84
C GLY A 227 17.97 -17.59 11.87
N HIS A 228 17.27 -17.23 10.80
CA HIS A 228 16.46 -16.01 10.75
C HIS A 228 15.04 -16.25 11.26
N GLU A 229 14.79 -15.97 12.54
CA GLU A 229 13.49 -16.16 13.22
C GLU A 229 12.31 -15.51 12.47
N THR A 230 12.55 -14.37 11.81
CA THR A 230 11.53 -13.68 10.98
C THR A 230 10.92 -14.59 9.92
N LEU A 231 11.73 -15.41 9.24
CA LEU A 231 11.26 -16.33 8.20
C LEU A 231 10.38 -17.43 8.81
N TRP A 232 10.78 -17.97 9.96
CA TRP A 232 10.01 -18.98 10.68
C TRP A 232 8.67 -18.44 11.18
N CYS A 233 8.66 -17.23 11.77
CA CYS A 233 7.42 -16.56 12.15
C CYS A 233 6.52 -16.30 10.95
N HIS A 234 7.09 -15.93 9.80
CA HIS A 234 6.31 -15.73 8.58
C HIS A 234 5.70 -17.05 8.08
N ARG A 235 6.47 -18.13 8.04
CA ARG A 235 5.98 -19.46 7.65
C ARG A 235 4.93 -19.99 8.62
N ALA A 236 5.10 -19.80 9.92
CA ALA A 236 4.12 -20.18 10.94
C ALA A 236 2.78 -19.46 10.73
N PHE A 237 2.83 -18.19 10.34
CA PHE A 237 1.64 -17.43 9.95
C PHE A 237 0.94 -18.03 8.72
N LEU A 238 1.69 -18.46 7.69
CA LEU A 238 1.10 -19.07 6.49
C LEU A 238 0.37 -20.38 6.80
N ALA A 239 0.88 -21.15 7.76
CA ALA A 239 0.26 -22.39 8.22
C ALA A 239 -1.12 -22.21 8.87
N GLU A 240 -1.53 -20.98 9.18
CA GLU A 240 -2.91 -20.68 9.63
C GLU A 240 -3.94 -20.77 8.49
N PHE A 241 -3.50 -20.81 7.22
CA PHE A 241 -4.35 -20.75 6.03
C PHE A 241 -4.25 -21.97 5.10
N THR A 242 -3.32 -22.89 5.38
CA THR A 242 -3.07 -24.13 4.61
C THR A 242 -3.45 -25.34 5.44
#